data_AF-A0A2M8KB57-F1
#
_entry.id   AF-A0A2M8KB57-F1
#
_cell.length_a   1.000
_cell.length_b   1.000
_cell.length_c   1.000
_cell.angle_alpha   90.00
_cell.angle_beta   90.00
_cell.angle_gamma   90.00
#
_symmetry.space_group_name_H-M   'P 1'
#
loop_
_entity.id
_entity.type
_entity.pdbx_description
1 polymer ?
#
loop_
_entity_poly.entity_id
_entity_poly.type
_entity_poly.pdbx_seq_one_letter_code
_entity_poly.pdbx_strand_id
1 'polypeptide(L)'
;MTYGKIKKNDADLFEYLTNRSFKNDEKLSIRDDFDVKNLNYNYKQVKNNDGSLSIFYNKKDEEKRPNNYNLKISEDKKTISLSPNSNPFDLELTYKIAKENGWKGASSSNKELTLNSMRIAFKNNKDDLFFFQLENSLISLNDVKSVVLNEKMSNSNLINLYDNKLTNNSIDDQRQFILSKLDKRYDTDYVLKELNKDRSLKSILNDKDDLYILKIDHKNDLNNNNKNENSNKRRYKF
;
A
#
# COMPACT_ATOMS: atom_id res chain seq x y z
N MET A 1 -36.38 -0.82 13.12
CA MET A 1 -36.23 -2.01 12.25
C MET A 1 -35.29 -2.99 12.92
N THR A 2 -35.56 -4.29 12.88
CA THR A 2 -34.64 -5.32 13.42
C THR A 2 -33.60 -5.74 12.38
N TYR A 3 -32.41 -6.14 12.85
CA TYR A 3 -31.27 -6.60 12.03
C TYR A 3 -31.68 -7.66 10.97
N GLY A 4 -32.53 -8.61 11.36
CA GLY A 4 -33.04 -9.65 10.45
C GLY A 4 -34.02 -9.14 9.38
N LYS A 5 -34.76 -8.04 9.63
CA LYS A 5 -35.64 -7.42 8.62
C LYS A 5 -34.81 -6.66 7.59
N ILE A 6 -33.74 -5.98 8.01
CA ILE A 6 -32.82 -5.27 7.09
C ILE A 6 -32.08 -6.30 6.23
N LYS A 7 -31.48 -7.33 6.81
CA LYS A 7 -30.80 -8.40 6.05
C LYS A 7 -31.67 -9.03 4.96
N LYS A 8 -32.97 -9.21 5.23
CA LYS A 8 -33.91 -9.83 4.30
C LYS A 8 -34.45 -8.87 3.24
N ASN A 9 -34.69 -7.61 3.62
CA ASN A 9 -35.36 -6.65 2.74
C ASN A 9 -34.38 -5.74 1.98
N ASP A 10 -33.13 -5.65 2.45
CA ASP A 10 -32.08 -4.79 1.90
C ASP A 10 -30.70 -5.39 2.25
N ALA A 11 -30.34 -6.45 1.52
CA ALA A 11 -29.10 -7.19 1.73
C ALA A 11 -27.86 -6.31 1.48
N ASP A 12 -27.93 -5.39 0.53
CA ASP A 12 -26.84 -4.47 0.19
C ASP A 12 -26.60 -3.46 1.33
N LEU A 13 -27.66 -2.89 1.90
CA LEU A 13 -27.53 -2.04 3.09
C LEU A 13 -26.99 -2.83 4.29
N PHE A 14 -27.42 -4.08 4.45
CA PHE A 14 -26.91 -4.94 5.51
C PHE A 14 -25.41 -5.20 5.33
N GLU A 15 -24.96 -5.52 4.12
CA GLU A 15 -23.54 -5.73 3.82
C GLU A 15 -22.75 -4.43 4.04
N TYR A 16 -23.24 -3.29 3.57
CA TYR A 16 -22.62 -1.99 3.82
C TYR A 16 -22.41 -1.69 5.31
N LEU A 17 -23.41 -2.02 6.14
CA LEU A 17 -23.38 -1.78 7.58
C LEU A 17 -22.49 -2.76 8.35
N THR A 18 -22.29 -3.97 7.84
CA THR A 18 -21.65 -5.07 8.57
C THR A 18 -20.27 -5.44 8.03
N ASN A 19 -19.98 -5.13 6.78
CA ASN A 19 -18.76 -5.53 6.08
C ASN A 19 -17.71 -4.40 6.10
N ARG A 20 -17.39 -3.89 7.29
CA ARG A 20 -16.35 -2.88 7.49
C ARG A 20 -15.34 -3.37 8.51
N SER A 21 -14.58 -4.39 8.16
CA SER A 21 -13.58 -4.96 9.04
C SER A 21 -12.29 -5.29 8.31
N PHE A 22 -11.18 -5.23 9.04
CA PHE A 22 -9.90 -5.77 8.65
C PHE A 22 -9.57 -6.98 9.50
N LYS A 23 -9.08 -8.03 8.85
CA LYS A 23 -8.54 -9.23 9.49
C LYS A 23 -7.03 -9.27 9.27
N ASN A 24 -6.36 -10.05 10.10
CA ASN A 24 -4.95 -10.38 9.91
C ASN A 24 -4.74 -11.89 10.09
N ASP A 25 -3.59 -12.38 9.63
CA ASP A 25 -3.19 -13.79 9.78
C ASP A 25 -3.37 -14.25 11.24
N GLU A 26 -3.81 -15.50 11.41
CA GLU A 26 -4.09 -16.13 12.69
C GLU A 26 -2.92 -16.11 13.69
N LYS A 27 -1.68 -15.90 13.25
CA LYS A 27 -0.51 -15.85 14.14
C LYS A 27 -0.21 -14.47 14.73
N LEU A 28 -0.84 -13.41 14.23
CA LEU A 28 -0.52 -12.02 14.60
C LEU A 28 -1.78 -11.31 15.14
N SER A 29 -1.92 -11.32 16.46
CA SER A 29 -3.02 -10.68 17.18
C SER A 29 -2.59 -9.37 17.85
N ILE A 30 -3.57 -8.52 18.17
CA ILE A 30 -3.35 -7.37 19.05
C ILE A 30 -3.01 -7.88 20.46
N ARG A 31 -1.98 -7.28 21.06
CA ARG A 31 -1.47 -7.69 22.39
C ARG A 31 -2.48 -7.40 23.49
N ASP A 32 -2.45 -8.20 24.55
CA ASP A 32 -3.38 -8.07 25.68
C ASP A 32 -3.16 -6.78 26.50
N ASP A 33 -1.94 -6.25 26.51
CA ASP A 33 -1.56 -5.00 27.17
C ASP A 33 -1.81 -3.74 26.31
N PHE A 34 -2.46 -3.90 25.16
CA PHE A 34 -2.81 -2.80 24.28
C PHE A 34 -3.70 -1.76 24.96
N ASP A 35 -3.27 -0.48 24.91
CA ASP A 35 -4.07 0.68 25.30
C ASP A 35 -4.09 1.73 24.17
N VAL A 36 -5.28 1.99 23.64
CA VAL A 36 -5.52 2.97 22.59
C VAL A 36 -5.07 4.38 22.97
N LYS A 37 -5.02 4.72 24.26
CA LYS A 37 -4.55 6.04 24.70
C LYS A 37 -3.06 6.26 24.43
N ASN A 38 -2.26 5.20 24.42
CA ASN A 38 -0.84 5.27 24.06
C ASN A 38 -0.66 5.63 22.57
N LEU A 39 -1.64 5.29 21.74
CA LEU A 39 -1.68 5.61 20.32
C LEU A 39 -2.27 6.97 20.00
N ASN A 40 -3.41 7.28 20.62
CA ASN A 40 -4.14 8.52 20.40
C ASN A 40 -4.98 8.86 21.63
N TYR A 41 -4.55 9.86 22.38
CA TYR A 41 -5.20 10.32 23.60
C TYR A 41 -6.65 10.79 23.40
N ASN A 42 -7.09 11.05 22.16
CA ASN A 42 -8.48 11.43 21.86
C ASN A 42 -9.46 10.25 21.88
N TYR A 43 -8.95 9.03 22.02
CA TYR A 43 -9.74 7.82 22.08
C TYR A 43 -9.61 7.14 23.45
N LYS A 44 -10.64 6.38 23.81
CA LYS A 44 -10.71 5.52 24.98
C LYS A 44 -11.18 4.13 24.56
N GLN A 45 -10.80 3.12 25.33
CA GLN A 45 -11.24 1.74 25.10
C GLN A 45 -12.00 1.19 26.29
N VAL A 46 -12.94 0.29 26.01
CA VAL A 46 -13.73 -0.46 26.98
C VAL A 46 -13.59 -1.94 26.65
N LYS A 47 -13.27 -2.76 27.64
CA LYS A 47 -13.32 -4.22 27.51
C LYS A 47 -14.75 -4.69 27.73
N ASN A 48 -15.30 -5.37 26.74
CA ASN A 48 -16.64 -5.92 26.80
C ASN A 48 -16.64 -7.28 27.52
N ASN A 49 -17.83 -7.74 27.94
CA ASN A 49 -18.00 -9.02 28.63
C ASN A 49 -17.56 -10.23 27.77
N ASP A 50 -17.63 -10.11 26.45
CA ASP A 50 -17.17 -11.11 25.47
C ASP A 50 -15.65 -11.03 25.22
N GLY A 51 -14.89 -10.28 26.01
CA GLY A 51 -13.44 -10.11 25.84
C GLY A 51 -13.00 -9.23 24.66
N SER A 52 -13.94 -8.80 23.80
CA SER A 52 -13.67 -7.83 22.74
C SER A 52 -13.40 -6.42 23.30
N LEU A 53 -12.77 -5.55 22.51
CA LEU A 53 -12.50 -4.17 22.90
C LEU A 53 -13.32 -3.22 22.03
N SER A 54 -14.12 -2.37 22.66
CA SER A 54 -14.80 -1.26 21.98
C SER A 54 -13.99 0.02 22.17
N ILE A 55 -13.64 0.68 21.07
CA ILE A 55 -12.87 1.93 21.07
C ILE A 55 -13.79 3.07 20.68
N PHE A 56 -13.77 4.14 21.48
CA PHE A 56 -14.63 5.31 21.33
C PHE A 56 -13.78 6.57 21.23
N TYR A 57 -14.22 7.54 20.44
CA TYR A 57 -13.76 8.91 20.62
C TYR A 57 -14.19 9.42 22.01
N ASN A 58 -13.33 10.14 22.72
CA ASN A 58 -13.53 10.50 24.14
C ASN A 58 -14.85 11.21 24.44
N LYS A 59 -15.38 12.01 23.50
CA LYS A 59 -16.65 12.73 23.67
C LYS A 59 -17.88 11.81 23.65
N LYS A 60 -17.75 10.55 23.24
CA LYS A 60 -18.87 9.61 23.23
C LYS A 60 -19.10 9.01 24.63
N ASP A 61 -20.37 8.87 24.98
CA ASP A 61 -20.84 8.23 26.20
C ASP A 61 -21.05 6.73 25.93
N GLU A 62 -20.06 5.94 26.33
CA GLU A 62 -19.96 4.48 26.20
C GLU A 62 -20.94 3.74 27.10
N GLU A 63 -21.29 4.30 28.25
CA GLU A 63 -22.22 3.67 29.21
C GLU A 63 -23.65 3.80 28.71
N LYS A 64 -24.05 4.99 28.27
CA LYS A 64 -25.38 5.21 27.71
C LYS A 64 -25.54 4.65 26.30
N ARG A 65 -24.45 4.56 25.52
CA ARG A 65 -24.49 4.12 24.11
C ARG A 65 -23.32 3.17 23.78
N PRO A 66 -23.30 1.96 24.35
CA PRO A 66 -22.19 1.01 24.20
C PRO A 66 -21.97 0.52 22.76
N ASN A 67 -23.01 0.56 21.93
CA ASN A 67 -22.92 0.15 20.52
C ASN A 67 -22.48 1.29 19.58
N ASN A 68 -22.25 2.50 20.09
CA ASN A 68 -21.80 3.65 19.31
C ASN A 68 -20.27 3.78 19.29
N TYR A 69 -19.55 2.66 19.24
CA TYR A 69 -18.09 2.66 19.13
C TYR A 69 -17.62 3.23 17.79
N ASN A 70 -16.36 3.65 17.71
CA ASN A 70 -15.69 4.01 16.46
C ASN A 70 -15.08 2.76 15.82
N LEU A 71 -14.37 1.98 16.63
CA LEU A 71 -13.75 0.70 16.26
C LEU A 71 -14.13 -0.38 17.27
N LYS A 72 -14.17 -1.64 16.86
CA LYS A 72 -14.28 -2.80 17.72
C LYS A 72 -13.19 -3.80 17.36
N ILE A 73 -12.36 -4.18 18.32
CA ILE A 73 -11.40 -5.26 18.17
C ILE A 73 -12.06 -6.55 18.67
N SER A 74 -12.01 -7.62 17.89
CA SER A 74 -12.58 -8.93 18.25
C SER A 74 -11.97 -9.50 19.54
N GLU A 75 -12.65 -10.48 20.13
CA GLU A 75 -12.17 -11.21 21.31
C GLU A 75 -10.79 -11.81 21.06
N ASP A 76 -10.64 -12.54 19.96
CA ASP A 76 -9.39 -13.17 19.50
C ASP A 76 -8.30 -12.18 19.04
N LYS A 77 -8.59 -10.87 19.05
CA LYS A 77 -7.67 -9.78 18.74
C LYS A 77 -7.13 -9.81 17.30
N LYS A 78 -7.79 -10.54 16.38
CA LYS A 78 -7.39 -10.68 14.97
C LYS A 78 -8.18 -9.81 13.99
N THR A 79 -9.27 -9.21 14.45
CA THR A 79 -10.17 -8.40 13.62
C THR A 79 -10.34 -7.02 14.21
N ILE A 80 -10.22 -5.98 13.38
CA ILE A 80 -10.61 -4.61 13.70
C ILE A 80 -11.81 -4.25 12.82
N SER A 81 -12.96 -4.06 13.44
CA SER A 81 -14.20 -3.62 12.78
C SER A 81 -14.40 -2.13 12.99
N LEU A 82 -14.81 -1.43 11.94
CA LEU A 82 -15.14 -0.01 11.97
C LEU A 82 -16.64 0.20 12.01
N SER A 83 -17.07 1.24 12.70
CA SER A 83 -18.46 1.68 12.62
C SER A 83 -18.82 2.14 11.19
N PRO A 84 -20.09 2.06 10.79
CA PRO A 84 -20.54 2.53 9.47
C PRO A 84 -20.17 3.99 9.18
N ASN A 85 -20.20 4.83 10.21
CA ASN A 85 -19.87 6.26 10.13
C ASN A 85 -18.38 6.53 10.38
N SER A 86 -17.51 5.55 10.10
CA SER A 86 -16.07 5.71 10.27
C SER A 86 -15.52 6.80 9.37
N ASN A 87 -14.67 7.64 9.94
CA ASN A 87 -14.05 8.76 9.25
C ASN A 87 -12.54 8.52 9.03
N PRO A 88 -11.82 9.40 8.32
CA PRO A 88 -10.39 9.25 8.09
C PRO A 88 -9.52 9.08 9.35
N PHE A 89 -9.91 9.68 10.50
CA PHE A 89 -9.19 9.51 11.76
C PHE A 89 -9.37 8.10 12.35
N ASP A 90 -10.54 7.50 12.17
CA ASP A 90 -10.79 6.12 12.58
C ASP A 90 -9.98 5.13 11.73
N LEU A 91 -9.82 5.42 10.43
CA LEU A 91 -8.94 4.65 9.53
C LEU A 91 -7.47 4.81 9.91
N GLU A 92 -7.04 6.02 10.26
CA GLU A 92 -5.67 6.28 10.72
C GLU A 92 -5.38 5.55 12.04
N LEU A 93 -6.33 5.57 12.98
CA LEU A 93 -6.22 4.81 14.21
C LEU A 93 -6.15 3.30 13.93
N THR A 94 -6.98 2.79 13.01
CA THR A 94 -6.93 1.38 12.59
C THR A 94 -5.55 0.99 12.06
N TYR A 95 -4.97 1.81 11.18
CA TYR A 95 -3.62 1.62 10.67
C TYR A 95 -2.58 1.60 11.80
N LYS A 96 -2.63 2.56 12.72
CA LYS A 96 -1.71 2.64 13.86
C LYS A 96 -1.81 1.43 14.78
N ILE A 97 -3.03 1.00 15.13
CA ILE A 97 -3.27 -0.21 15.95
C ILE A 97 -2.66 -1.43 15.27
N ALA A 98 -2.98 -1.65 13.99
CA ALA A 98 -2.47 -2.79 13.25
C ALA A 98 -0.93 -2.77 13.18
N LYS A 99 -0.33 -1.60 12.88
CA LYS A 99 1.11 -1.45 12.73
C LYS A 99 1.87 -1.68 14.04
N GLU A 100 1.43 -1.10 15.15
CA GLU A 100 2.05 -1.29 16.46
C GLU A 100 1.94 -2.72 16.99
N ASN A 101 0.91 -3.45 16.56
CA ASN A 101 0.73 -4.86 16.86
C ASN A 101 1.38 -5.78 15.82
N GLY A 102 2.24 -5.24 14.95
CA GLY A 102 3.06 -6.02 14.03
C GLY A 102 2.30 -6.71 12.90
N TRP A 103 1.06 -6.27 12.60
CA TRP A 103 0.30 -6.82 11.48
C TRP A 103 1.06 -6.64 10.17
N LYS A 104 0.92 -7.63 9.28
CA LYS A 104 1.57 -7.64 7.95
C LYS A 104 0.54 -8.06 6.92
N GLY A 105 -0.08 -7.08 6.26
CA GLY A 105 -1.09 -7.35 5.23
C GLY A 105 -2.49 -7.52 5.82
N ALA A 106 -3.05 -6.45 6.37
CA ALA A 106 -4.41 -6.44 6.89
C ALA A 106 -5.40 -6.54 5.72
N SER A 107 -6.30 -7.53 5.73
CA SER A 107 -7.20 -7.79 4.61
C SER A 107 -8.64 -7.44 4.90
N SER A 108 -9.37 -6.96 3.88
CA SER A 108 -10.82 -6.72 3.94
C SER A 108 -11.47 -7.18 2.64
N SER A 109 -12.72 -7.63 2.70
CA SER A 109 -13.52 -7.87 1.50
C SER A 109 -14.13 -6.56 0.95
N ASN A 110 -14.13 -5.48 1.72
CA ASN A 110 -14.70 -4.20 1.31
C ASN A 110 -13.66 -3.36 0.54
N LYS A 111 -13.88 -3.22 -0.78
CA LYS A 111 -13.00 -2.48 -1.68
C LYS A 111 -12.86 -1.01 -1.30
N GLU A 112 -13.96 -0.32 -1.04
CA GLU A 112 -13.94 1.10 -0.70
C GLU A 112 -13.14 1.34 0.60
N LEU A 113 -13.41 0.54 1.63
CA LEU A 113 -12.69 0.59 2.89
C LEU A 113 -11.19 0.33 2.69
N THR A 114 -10.84 -0.67 1.87
CA THR A 114 -9.45 -1.00 1.55
C THR A 114 -8.74 0.16 0.88
N LEU A 115 -9.32 0.75 -0.18
CA LEU A 115 -8.70 1.87 -0.91
C LEU A 115 -8.54 3.12 -0.04
N ASN A 116 -9.55 3.44 0.78
CA ASN A 116 -9.46 4.55 1.72
C ASN A 116 -8.36 4.30 2.77
N SER A 117 -8.22 3.07 3.25
CA SER A 117 -7.19 2.70 4.23
C SER A 117 -5.79 2.66 3.62
N MET A 118 -5.64 2.19 2.37
CA MET A 118 -4.39 2.28 1.62
C MET A 118 -3.93 3.74 1.48
N ARG A 119 -4.86 4.67 1.19
CA ARG A 119 -4.54 6.10 1.10
C ARG A 119 -4.03 6.65 2.43
N ILE A 120 -4.65 6.27 3.53
CA ILE A 120 -4.21 6.65 4.88
C ILE A 120 -2.84 6.06 5.21
N ALA A 121 -2.63 4.77 4.95
CA ALA A 121 -1.35 4.10 5.18
C ALA A 121 -0.24 4.78 4.36
N PHE A 122 -0.44 4.99 3.06
CA PHE A 122 0.51 5.68 2.17
C PHE A 122 0.80 7.13 2.59
N LYS A 123 -0.21 7.84 3.13
CA LYS A 123 -0.01 9.19 3.66
C LYS A 123 0.87 9.18 4.92
N ASN A 124 0.68 8.22 5.81
CA ASN A 124 1.44 8.10 7.06
C ASN A 124 2.85 7.57 6.81
N ASN A 125 3.00 6.57 5.95
CA ASN A 125 4.26 5.99 5.56
C ASN A 125 4.21 5.57 4.08
N LYS A 126 5.08 6.16 3.26
CA LYS A 126 5.08 5.93 1.81
C LYS A 126 5.32 4.48 1.45
N ASP A 127 6.04 3.70 2.26
CA ASP A 127 6.32 2.29 2.00
C ASP A 127 5.17 1.34 2.40
N ASP A 128 4.13 1.84 3.06
CA ASP A 128 2.98 1.05 3.53
C ASP A 128 1.78 1.08 2.56
N LEU A 129 2.01 1.40 1.28
CA LEU A 129 0.93 1.49 0.27
C LEU A 129 0.05 0.23 0.21
N PHE A 130 0.68 -0.95 0.32
CA PHE A 130 0.01 -2.26 0.25
C PHE A 130 -0.16 -2.91 1.63
N PHE A 131 -0.13 -2.11 2.71
CA PHE A 131 -0.36 -2.62 4.06
C PHE A 131 -1.79 -3.18 4.22
N PHE A 132 -2.77 -2.51 3.60
CA PHE A 132 -4.15 -2.98 3.52
C PHE A 132 -4.40 -3.62 2.16
N GLN A 133 -5.07 -4.77 2.14
CA GLN A 133 -5.28 -5.58 0.94
C GLN A 133 -6.72 -6.09 0.84
N LEU A 134 -7.12 -6.47 -0.37
CA LEU A 134 -8.39 -7.12 -0.62
C LEU A 134 -8.27 -8.63 -0.37
N GLU A 135 -9.22 -9.23 0.37
CA GLU A 135 -9.15 -10.64 0.79
C GLU A 135 -9.27 -11.63 -0.38
N ASN A 136 -10.18 -11.37 -1.33
CA ASN A 136 -10.53 -12.31 -2.41
C ASN A 136 -10.39 -11.73 -3.82
N SER A 137 -9.76 -10.58 -3.96
CA SER A 137 -9.58 -9.94 -5.27
C SER A 137 -8.34 -9.06 -5.26
N LEU A 138 -7.89 -8.67 -6.45
CA LEU A 138 -6.80 -7.73 -6.61
C LEU A 138 -7.36 -6.36 -7.01
N ILE A 139 -6.64 -5.32 -6.61
CA ILE A 139 -6.93 -3.95 -7.05
C ILE A 139 -6.46 -3.75 -8.49
N SER A 140 -7.04 -2.78 -9.19
CA SER A 140 -6.53 -2.36 -10.50
C SER A 140 -5.41 -1.32 -10.35
N LEU A 141 -4.63 -1.12 -11.41
CA LEU A 141 -3.68 -0.01 -11.50
C LEU A 141 -4.37 1.36 -11.42
N ASN A 142 -5.64 1.47 -11.85
CA ASN A 142 -6.41 2.70 -11.68
C ASN A 142 -6.76 2.95 -10.21
N ASP A 143 -7.08 1.90 -9.46
CA ASP A 143 -7.25 2.00 -8.01
C ASP A 143 -5.94 2.46 -7.35
N VAL A 144 -4.79 1.88 -7.71
CA VAL A 144 -3.46 2.30 -7.22
C VAL A 144 -3.22 3.79 -7.52
N LYS A 145 -3.47 4.23 -8.75
CA LYS A 145 -3.35 5.65 -9.15
C LYS A 145 -4.24 6.56 -8.31
N SER A 146 -5.47 6.14 -8.01
CA SER A 146 -6.41 6.91 -7.19
C SER A 146 -6.01 7.00 -5.71
N VAL A 147 -5.23 6.03 -5.22
CA VAL A 147 -4.67 6.03 -3.87
C VAL A 147 -3.48 6.98 -3.77
N VAL A 148 -2.54 6.90 -4.73
CA VAL A 148 -1.29 7.69 -4.67
C VAL A 148 -1.44 9.12 -5.20
N LEU A 149 -2.51 9.46 -5.92
CA LEU A 149 -2.81 10.82 -6.42
C LEU A 149 -1.62 11.51 -7.11
N ASN A 150 -0.91 10.77 -7.97
CA ASN A 150 0.31 11.19 -8.68
C ASN A 150 1.58 11.37 -7.84
N GLU A 151 1.54 11.08 -6.55
CA GLU A 151 2.74 11.04 -5.74
C GLU A 151 3.71 9.94 -6.21
N LYS A 152 5.00 10.14 -5.94
CA LYS A 152 6.06 9.19 -6.29
C LYS A 152 5.93 7.95 -5.40
N MET A 153 5.92 6.77 -6.03
CA MET A 153 6.00 5.49 -5.34
C MET A 153 7.46 5.17 -5.03
N SER A 154 7.73 4.56 -3.87
CA SER A 154 9.05 4.03 -3.56
C SER A 154 9.35 2.79 -4.41
N ASN A 155 10.64 2.46 -4.55
CA ASN A 155 11.04 1.20 -5.19
C ASN A 155 10.45 0.00 -4.47
N SER A 156 10.34 0.05 -3.13
CA SER A 156 9.71 -1.01 -2.33
C SER A 156 8.26 -1.25 -2.77
N ASN A 157 7.49 -0.18 -2.97
CA ASN A 157 6.12 -0.30 -3.48
C ASN A 157 6.08 -0.85 -4.91
N LEU A 158 6.96 -0.38 -5.79
CA LEU A 158 7.02 -0.87 -7.18
C LEU A 158 7.36 -2.37 -7.22
N ILE A 159 8.35 -2.78 -6.41
CA ILE A 159 8.73 -4.18 -6.22
C ILE A 159 7.54 -4.99 -5.69
N ASN A 160 6.91 -4.55 -4.59
CA ASN A 160 5.78 -5.26 -4.00
C ASN A 160 4.61 -5.39 -4.99
N LEU A 161 4.30 -4.35 -5.76
CA LEU A 161 3.23 -4.37 -6.75
C LEU A 161 3.48 -5.44 -7.82
N TYR A 162 4.69 -5.44 -8.41
CA TYR A 162 5.02 -6.31 -9.53
C TYR A 162 5.37 -7.74 -9.08
N ASP A 163 6.33 -7.87 -8.17
CA ASP A 163 6.87 -9.19 -7.76
C ASP A 163 5.82 -10.01 -7.00
N ASN A 164 4.95 -9.37 -6.21
CA ASN A 164 3.87 -10.07 -5.48
C ASN A 164 2.54 -10.11 -6.23
N LYS A 165 2.47 -9.63 -7.49
CA LYS A 165 1.28 -9.67 -8.35
C LYS A 165 0.03 -9.08 -7.68
N LEU A 166 0.16 -7.89 -7.09
CA LEU A 166 -0.92 -7.28 -6.28
C LEU A 166 -2.03 -6.62 -7.10
N THR A 167 -2.00 -6.74 -8.43
CA THR A 167 -3.00 -6.14 -9.32
C THR A 167 -3.56 -7.11 -10.34
N ASN A 168 -4.82 -6.94 -10.74
CA ASN A 168 -5.49 -7.78 -11.75
C ASN A 168 -5.21 -7.36 -13.20
N ASN A 169 -4.37 -6.36 -13.43
CA ASN A 169 -4.00 -5.90 -14.77
C ASN A 169 -3.10 -6.90 -15.50
N SER A 170 -3.06 -6.80 -16.83
CA SER A 170 -2.15 -7.62 -17.65
C SER A 170 -0.68 -7.39 -17.26
N ILE A 171 0.17 -8.37 -17.50
CA ILE A 171 1.60 -8.23 -17.20
C ILE A 171 2.22 -7.06 -17.96
N ASP A 172 1.80 -6.81 -19.19
CA ASP A 172 2.29 -5.71 -20.00
C ASP A 172 1.85 -4.36 -19.44
N ASP A 173 0.60 -4.22 -19.00
CA ASP A 173 0.13 -3.01 -18.31
C ASP A 173 0.92 -2.75 -17.03
N GLN A 174 1.20 -3.81 -16.26
CA GLN A 174 2.00 -3.71 -15.04
C GLN A 174 3.43 -3.25 -15.36
N ARG A 175 4.09 -3.84 -16.36
CA ARG A 175 5.42 -3.43 -16.82
C ARG A 175 5.44 -1.97 -17.23
N GLN A 176 4.51 -1.53 -18.07
CA GLN A 176 4.40 -0.13 -18.51
C GLN A 176 4.17 0.83 -17.33
N PHE A 177 3.32 0.43 -16.37
CA PHE A 177 3.10 1.22 -15.17
C PHE A 177 4.38 1.36 -14.32
N ILE A 178 5.11 0.26 -14.10
CA ILE A 178 6.41 0.30 -13.39
C ILE A 178 7.37 1.26 -14.08
N LEU A 179 7.58 1.12 -15.38
CA LEU A 179 8.48 1.99 -16.15
C LEU A 179 8.10 3.46 -16.03
N SER A 180 6.80 3.78 -16.08
CA SER A 180 6.29 5.15 -15.94
C SER A 180 6.53 5.77 -14.56
N LYS A 181 6.79 4.95 -13.53
CA LYS A 181 6.99 5.38 -12.13
C LYS A 181 8.43 5.26 -11.65
N LEU A 182 9.30 4.62 -12.41
CA LEU A 182 10.72 4.54 -12.09
C LEU A 182 11.36 5.93 -12.09
N ASP A 183 12.34 6.10 -11.21
CA ASP A 183 13.17 7.30 -11.22
C ASP A 183 13.95 7.41 -12.54
N LYS A 184 14.12 8.64 -13.04
CA LYS A 184 14.86 8.92 -14.27
C LYS A 184 16.26 8.32 -14.27
N ARG A 185 16.89 8.06 -13.11
CA ARG A 185 18.22 7.43 -13.03
C ARG A 185 18.27 6.00 -13.59
N TYR A 186 17.15 5.29 -13.62
CA TYR A 186 17.07 3.93 -14.15
C TYR A 186 16.98 3.94 -15.68
N ASP A 187 17.68 3.00 -16.32
CA ASP A 187 17.49 2.70 -17.73
C ASP A 187 16.20 1.88 -17.92
N THR A 188 15.18 2.50 -18.49
CA THR A 188 13.87 1.87 -18.70
C THR A 188 13.90 0.78 -19.77
N ASP A 189 14.81 0.87 -20.75
CA ASP A 189 14.92 -0.10 -21.84
C ASP A 189 15.58 -1.38 -21.33
N TYR A 190 16.65 -1.24 -20.53
CA TYR A 190 17.25 -2.35 -19.80
C TYR A 190 16.24 -3.02 -18.87
N VAL A 191 15.53 -2.23 -18.06
CA VAL A 191 14.53 -2.78 -17.13
C VAL A 191 13.43 -3.52 -17.89
N LEU A 192 12.88 -2.95 -18.97
CA LEU A 192 11.87 -3.63 -19.78
C LEU A 192 12.40 -4.95 -20.37
N LYS A 193 13.62 -4.95 -20.90
CA LYS A 193 14.28 -6.15 -21.45
C LYS A 193 14.41 -7.24 -20.39
N GLU A 194 14.81 -6.91 -19.17
CA GLU A 194 14.95 -7.89 -18.08
C GLU A 194 13.60 -8.35 -17.53
N LEU A 195 12.60 -7.46 -17.44
CA LEU A 195 11.23 -7.84 -17.07
C LEU A 195 10.59 -8.80 -18.08
N ASN A 196 10.92 -8.67 -19.37
CA ASN A 196 10.49 -9.60 -20.43
C ASN A 196 11.17 -10.97 -20.35
N LYS A 197 12.24 -11.11 -19.56
CA LYS A 197 12.86 -12.39 -19.20
C LYS A 197 12.28 -12.97 -17.90
N ASP A 198 11.16 -12.43 -17.42
CA ASP A 198 10.49 -12.82 -16.18
C ASP A 198 11.38 -12.72 -14.91
N ARG A 199 12.41 -11.86 -14.93
CA ARG A 199 13.19 -11.54 -13.73
C ARG A 199 12.35 -10.70 -12.76
N SER A 200 12.60 -10.89 -11.47
CA SER A 200 11.99 -10.05 -10.43
C SER A 200 12.50 -8.62 -10.51
N LEU A 201 11.61 -7.65 -10.30
CA LEU A 201 11.98 -6.23 -10.28
C LEU A 201 12.99 -5.96 -9.17
N LYS A 202 12.88 -6.64 -8.02
CA LYS A 202 13.87 -6.53 -6.95
C LYS A 202 15.28 -6.92 -7.41
N SER A 203 15.43 -8.02 -8.17
CA SER A 203 16.75 -8.40 -8.69
C SER A 203 17.26 -7.35 -9.64
N ILE A 204 16.44 -6.93 -10.60
CA ILE A 204 16.83 -5.95 -11.62
C ILE A 204 17.30 -4.65 -10.97
N LEU A 205 16.56 -4.12 -9.99
CA LEU A 205 16.90 -2.86 -9.31
C LEU A 205 18.10 -2.96 -8.35
N ASN A 206 18.58 -4.18 -8.06
CA ASN A 206 19.78 -4.42 -7.26
C ASN A 206 21.02 -4.71 -8.12
N ASP A 207 20.87 -4.85 -9.44
CA ASP A 207 21.99 -5.00 -10.38
C ASP A 207 22.77 -3.67 -10.44
N LYS A 208 23.69 -3.47 -9.49
CA LYS A 208 24.42 -2.21 -9.30
C LYS A 208 25.28 -1.81 -10.49
N ASP A 209 25.72 -2.78 -11.28
CA ASP A 209 26.69 -2.57 -12.35
C ASP A 209 25.99 -2.10 -13.65
N ASP A 210 24.86 -2.70 -14.05
CA ASP A 210 24.22 -2.37 -15.35
C ASP A 210 23.17 -1.23 -15.29
N LEU A 211 22.65 -0.89 -14.10
CA LEU A 211 21.59 0.14 -13.94
C LEU A 211 22.07 1.57 -14.23
N TYR A 212 23.36 1.85 -14.07
CA TYR A 212 23.94 3.20 -14.16
C TYR A 212 24.84 3.42 -15.39
N ILE A 213 25.37 2.35 -16.00
CA ILE A 213 26.38 2.44 -17.07
C ILE A 213 25.81 2.97 -18.39
N LEU A 214 24.56 2.64 -18.75
CA LEU A 214 23.98 3.04 -20.04
C LEU A 214 23.72 4.55 -20.20
N LYS A 215 23.77 5.35 -19.12
CA LYS A 215 23.69 6.82 -19.23
C LYS A 215 25.04 7.52 -19.44
N ILE A 216 26.15 6.85 -19.13
CA ILE A 216 27.47 7.49 -19.20
C ILE A 216 28.12 7.26 -20.57
N ASP A 217 27.82 6.15 -21.25
CA ASP A 217 28.58 5.73 -22.42
C ASP A 217 28.21 6.39 -23.77
N HIS A 218 27.13 7.19 -23.85
CA HIS A 218 26.79 7.87 -25.13
C HIS A 218 27.16 9.35 -25.23
N LYS A 219 27.73 9.96 -24.18
CA LYS A 219 28.26 11.34 -24.27
C LYS A 219 29.74 11.41 -24.62
N ASN A 220 30.50 10.34 -24.42
CA ASN A 220 31.94 10.34 -24.71
C ASN A 220 32.29 9.89 -26.14
N ASP A 221 31.42 9.15 -26.82
CA ASP A 221 31.68 8.69 -28.19
C ASP A 221 31.48 9.78 -29.26
N LEU A 222 30.66 10.80 -29.00
CA LEU A 222 30.46 11.91 -29.95
C LEU A 222 31.55 12.98 -29.89
N ASN A 223 32.37 13.02 -28.83
CA ASN A 223 33.44 14.01 -28.68
C ASN A 223 34.83 13.50 -29.12
N ASN A 224 35.01 12.20 -29.33
CA ASN A 224 36.29 11.63 -29.78
C ASN A 224 36.41 11.52 -31.30
N ASN A 225 35.31 11.53 -32.05
CA ASN A 225 35.37 11.45 -33.52
C ASN A 225 35.72 12.79 -34.21
N ASN A 226 35.61 13.94 -33.52
CA ASN A 226 35.96 15.24 -34.09
C ASN A 226 37.42 15.70 -33.86
N LYS A 227 38.25 14.91 -33.17
CA LYS A 227 39.66 15.27 -32.90
C LYS A 227 40.70 14.61 -33.82
N ASN A 228 40.29 13.67 -34.68
CA ASN A 228 41.23 12.87 -35.48
C ASN A 228 41.40 13.28 -36.95
N GLU A 229 40.81 14.39 -37.42
CA GLU A 229 40.95 14.81 -38.85
C GLU A 229 42.00 15.90 -39.13
N ASN A 230 42.67 16.48 -38.13
CA ASN A 230 43.56 17.64 -38.35
C ASN A 230 45.07 17.43 -38.12
N SER A 231 45.57 16.18 -38.07
CA SER A 231 47.00 15.91 -37.78
C SER A 231 47.83 15.32 -38.93
N ASN A 232 47.36 15.34 -40.19
CA ASN A 232 48.16 14.85 -41.33
C ASN A 232 48.47 15.94 -42.38
N LYS A 233 49.32 16.91 -42.02
CA LYS A 233 50.12 17.70 -42.99
C LYS A 233 51.51 18.03 -42.45
N ARG A 234 52.47 17.11 -42.60
CA ARG A 234 53.92 17.41 -42.68
C ARG A 234 54.48 16.59 -43.85
N ARG A 235 54.63 17.22 -45.02
CA ARG A 235 55.90 17.74 -45.58
C ARG A 235 56.92 16.64 -45.88
N TYR A 236 56.93 16.17 -47.13
CA TYR A 236 58.14 15.68 -47.78
C TYR A 236 58.78 16.84 -48.56
N LYS A 237 60.06 17.10 -48.31
CA LYS A 237 61.00 17.76 -49.22
C LYS A 237 62.34 17.04 -49.08
N PHE A 238 62.80 16.43 -50.17
CA PHE A 238 64.18 16.54 -50.62
C PHE A 238 64.14 17.37 -51.90
#